data_AF-A0A562UQ11-F1
#
_entry.id   AF-A0A562UQ11-F1
#
_cell.length_a   1.000
_cell.length_b   1.000
_cell.length_c   1.000
_cell.angle_alpha   90.00
_cell.angle_beta   90.00
_cell.angle_gamma   90.00
#
_symmetry.space_group_name_H-M   'P 1'
#
loop_
_entity.id
_entity.type
_entity.pdbx_description
1 polymer ?
#
loop_
_entity_poly.entity_id
_entity_poly.type
_entity_poly.pdbx_seq_one_letter_code
_entity_poly.pdbx_strand_id
1 'polypeptide(L)'
;MTHVEGTGESGRAGAELPDRTSLPGHDRTTLLGRGRDADVYALDETRVLRRYRDRPVPDSEVRIMRYLREAGYPVPEVFGVSDGDLIMERLTGEPMMAAMLAGGDPAGHGAALAALHNRLHAVPAPEWLGEGAVLHLDLHPGNVMLTDRGPVVFDWSNATAGDPALDVADTVVLLRVAAPPEVDPALIDAARAPLIEGFLAATDHDPEPVLRVAIRERLANPYVTAAESRRLRDWLAELD
;
A
#
# COMPACT_ATOMS: atom_id res chain seq x y z
N MET A 1 33.94 -19.36 -59.72
CA MET A 1 32.73 -20.09 -60.15
C MET A 1 32.36 -20.97 -58.97
N THR A 2 31.31 -20.70 -58.20
CA THR A 2 29.90 -20.68 -58.64
C THR A 2 29.08 -19.69 -57.80
N HIS A 3 28.22 -18.92 -58.47
CA HIS A 3 27.14 -18.12 -57.86
C HIS A 3 25.99 -19.03 -57.44
N VAL A 4 25.33 -18.70 -56.32
CA VAL A 4 23.89 -18.92 -56.13
C VAL A 4 23.34 -17.69 -55.41
N GLU A 5 22.41 -17.00 -56.08
CA GLU A 5 21.56 -15.93 -55.56
C GLU A 5 20.45 -16.51 -54.67
N GLY A 6 19.97 -15.73 -53.71
CA GLY A 6 18.81 -16.07 -52.88
C GLY A 6 18.31 -14.84 -52.12
N THR A 7 17.30 -14.22 -52.70
CA THR A 7 16.53 -13.05 -52.28
C THR A 7 15.76 -13.25 -50.96
N GLY A 8 15.44 -12.15 -50.27
CA GLY A 8 14.49 -12.18 -49.16
C GLY A 8 14.42 -10.88 -48.35
N GLU A 9 13.80 -9.84 -48.91
CA GLU A 9 13.17 -8.79 -48.11
C GLU A 9 12.12 -9.42 -47.18
N SER A 10 12.02 -8.97 -45.93
CA SER A 10 10.72 -8.81 -45.29
C SER A 10 10.83 -7.88 -44.08
N GLY A 11 10.01 -6.84 -44.14
CA GLY A 11 9.98 -5.74 -43.20
C GLY A 11 9.59 -6.15 -41.79
N ARG A 12 10.11 -5.38 -40.84
CA ARG A 12 9.57 -5.27 -39.49
C ARG A 12 8.17 -4.66 -39.58
N ALA A 13 7.15 -5.52 -39.68
CA ALA A 13 5.78 -5.15 -39.34
C ALA A 13 5.70 -5.11 -37.81
N GLY A 14 5.36 -3.95 -37.26
CA GLY A 14 4.99 -3.80 -35.86
C GLY A 14 3.79 -4.70 -35.58
N ALA A 15 3.95 -5.62 -34.63
CA ALA A 15 2.81 -6.35 -34.09
C ALA A 15 1.98 -5.35 -33.26
N GLU A 16 0.90 -4.87 -33.85
CA GLU A 16 -0.17 -4.20 -33.11
C GLU A 16 -0.66 -5.14 -32.00
N LEU A 17 -0.59 -4.65 -30.77
CA LEU A 17 -1.17 -5.31 -29.60
C LEU A 17 -2.69 -5.39 -29.79
N PRO A 18 -3.32 -6.56 -29.63
CA PRO A 18 -4.76 -6.68 -29.83
C PRO A 18 -5.56 -5.84 -28.82
N ASP A 19 -6.70 -5.33 -29.30
CA ASP A 19 -7.67 -4.49 -28.59
C ASP A 19 -8.13 -5.13 -27.26
N ARG A 20 -8.03 -4.37 -26.16
CA ARG A 20 -8.26 -4.79 -24.76
C ARG A 20 -9.73 -4.72 -24.32
N THR A 21 -10.65 -4.60 -25.27
CA THR A 21 -12.08 -4.56 -25.01
C THR A 21 -12.71 -5.89 -25.44
N SER A 22 -12.94 -6.81 -24.49
CA SER A 22 -14.05 -7.81 -24.49
C SER A 22 -13.68 -9.10 -23.73
N LEU A 23 -14.02 -9.15 -22.44
CA LEU A 23 -14.49 -10.40 -21.83
C LEU A 23 -16.02 -10.30 -21.72
N PRO A 24 -16.79 -11.28 -22.19
CA PRO A 24 -18.24 -11.22 -22.12
C PRO A 24 -18.73 -11.30 -20.65
N GLY A 25 -19.60 -10.37 -20.27
CA GLY A 25 -20.52 -10.52 -19.13
C GLY A 25 -20.26 -9.74 -17.84
N HIS A 26 -19.33 -8.77 -17.78
CA HIS A 26 -19.05 -8.04 -16.54
C HIS A 26 -19.13 -6.53 -16.77
N ASP A 27 -19.95 -5.83 -15.99
CA ASP A 27 -20.02 -4.38 -15.98
C ASP A 27 -18.76 -3.81 -15.31
N ARG A 28 -17.66 -3.73 -16.07
CA ARG A 28 -16.34 -3.23 -15.62
C ARG A 28 -16.32 -1.70 -15.39
N THR A 29 -17.48 -1.04 -15.25
CA THR A 29 -17.56 0.43 -15.42
C THR A 29 -17.57 1.22 -14.12
N THR A 30 -17.85 0.60 -12.96
CA THR A 30 -17.93 1.36 -11.70
C THR A 30 -16.56 1.50 -11.04
N LEU A 31 -15.97 2.69 -11.18
CA LEU A 31 -14.78 3.10 -10.44
C LEU A 31 -15.12 3.27 -8.95
N LEU A 32 -14.48 2.48 -8.10
CA LEU A 32 -14.65 2.52 -6.65
C LEU A 32 -13.66 3.46 -5.97
N GLY A 33 -12.45 3.59 -6.52
CA GLY A 33 -11.42 4.44 -5.97
C GLY A 33 -10.28 4.69 -6.94
N ARG A 34 -9.65 5.86 -6.82
CA ARG A 34 -8.39 6.18 -7.49
C ARG A 34 -7.29 6.25 -6.45
N GLY A 35 -6.35 5.32 -6.53
CA GLY A 35 -5.08 5.40 -5.81
C GLY A 35 -4.06 6.20 -6.59
N ARG A 36 -2.85 6.29 -6.02
CA ARG A 36 -1.73 7.05 -6.61
C ARG A 36 -1.26 6.52 -7.96
N ASP A 37 -1.16 5.21 -8.10
CA ASP A 37 -0.63 4.54 -9.29
C ASP A 37 -1.65 3.60 -9.95
N ALA A 38 -2.77 3.30 -9.26
CA ALA A 38 -3.76 2.35 -9.71
C ALA A 38 -5.19 2.84 -9.47
N ASP A 39 -6.08 2.48 -10.38
CA ASP A 39 -7.53 2.67 -10.25
C ASP A 39 -8.17 1.34 -9.84
N VAL A 40 -9.20 1.38 -8.98
CA VAL A 40 -9.92 0.20 -8.48
C VAL A 40 -11.36 0.24 -8.97
N TYR A 41 -11.80 -0.82 -9.64
CA TYR A 41 -13.12 -0.96 -10.22
C TYR A 41 -13.87 -2.11 -9.56
N ALA A 42 -15.19 -1.99 -9.43
CA ALA A 42 -16.02 -3.14 -9.10
C ALA A 42 -16.00 -4.12 -10.27
N LEU A 43 -15.71 -5.39 -9.99
CA LEU A 43 -15.90 -6.47 -10.96
C LEU A 43 -17.27 -7.14 -10.73
N ASP A 44 -17.62 -7.33 -9.46
CA ASP A 44 -18.94 -7.77 -8.98
C ASP A 44 -19.12 -7.44 -7.48
N GLU A 45 -20.08 -8.08 -6.83
CA GLU A 45 -20.38 -7.90 -5.39
C GLU A 45 -19.24 -8.37 -4.46
N THR A 46 -18.39 -9.26 -4.93
CA THR A 46 -17.34 -9.94 -4.14
C THR A 46 -15.92 -9.65 -4.61
N ARG A 47 -15.75 -9.08 -5.81
CA ARG A 47 -14.45 -8.88 -6.44
C ARG A 47 -14.27 -7.46 -6.93
N VAL A 48 -13.05 -6.98 -6.79
CA VAL A 48 -12.57 -5.76 -7.44
C VAL A 48 -11.45 -6.06 -8.40
N LEU A 49 -11.26 -5.13 -9.32
CA LEU A 49 -10.19 -5.09 -10.28
C LEU A 49 -9.31 -3.88 -9.96
N ARG A 50 -8.04 -4.11 -9.61
CA ARG A 50 -7.01 -3.07 -9.44
C ARG A 50 -6.18 -2.98 -10.71
N ARG A 51 -6.22 -1.83 -11.38
CA ARG A 51 -5.51 -1.53 -12.62
C ARG A 51 -4.43 -0.50 -12.39
N TYR A 52 -3.18 -0.90 -12.60
CA TYR A 52 -2.06 0.05 -12.64
C TYR A 52 -2.09 0.87 -13.92
N ARG A 53 -1.88 2.18 -13.81
CA ARG A 53 -1.97 3.11 -14.95
C ARG A 53 -0.76 3.03 -15.86
N ASP A 54 0.44 3.01 -15.26
CA ASP A 54 1.70 3.22 -15.98
C ASP A 54 2.62 1.99 -15.96
N ARG A 55 2.17 0.87 -15.39
CA ARG A 55 2.96 -0.37 -15.27
C ARG A 55 2.06 -1.62 -15.18
N PRO A 56 2.59 -2.84 -15.42
CA PRO A 56 1.86 -4.07 -15.10
C PRO A 56 1.74 -4.28 -13.58
N VAL A 57 0.86 -5.20 -13.18
CA VAL A 57 0.76 -5.67 -11.78
C VAL A 57 2.12 -6.21 -11.33
N PRO A 58 2.66 -5.76 -10.18
CA PRO A 58 3.89 -6.32 -9.63
C PRO A 58 3.68 -7.76 -9.13
N ASP A 59 4.53 -8.68 -9.58
CA ASP A 59 4.53 -10.06 -9.07
C ASP A 59 4.79 -10.12 -7.56
N SER A 60 5.60 -9.20 -7.02
CA SER A 60 5.88 -9.10 -5.58
C SER A 60 4.62 -8.86 -4.76
N GLU A 61 3.73 -7.98 -5.23
CA GLU A 61 2.46 -7.65 -4.55
C GLU A 61 1.53 -8.87 -4.50
N VAL A 62 1.39 -9.59 -5.62
CA VAL A 62 0.57 -10.82 -5.67
C VAL A 62 1.11 -11.89 -4.73
N ARG A 63 2.43 -12.10 -4.75
CA ARG A 63 3.09 -13.13 -3.95
C ARG A 63 3.01 -12.83 -2.45
N ILE A 64 3.23 -11.58 -2.04
CA ILE A 64 3.19 -11.22 -0.62
C ILE A 64 1.77 -11.31 -0.05
N MET A 65 0.75 -10.88 -0.80
CA MET A 65 -0.64 -10.98 -0.34
C MET A 65 -1.07 -12.45 -0.17
N ARG A 66 -0.70 -13.33 -1.10
CA ARG A 66 -0.98 -14.78 -0.96
C ARG A 66 -0.26 -15.37 0.25
N TYR A 67 1.02 -15.06 0.43
CA TYR A 67 1.82 -15.51 1.56
C TYR A 67 1.22 -15.06 2.91
N LEU A 68 0.87 -13.78 3.02
CA LEU A 68 0.27 -13.22 4.23
C LEU A 68 -1.11 -13.83 4.54
N ARG A 69 -1.93 -14.08 3.51
CA ARG A 69 -3.22 -14.75 3.66
C ARG A 69 -3.04 -16.18 4.19
N GLU A 70 -2.08 -16.93 3.65
CA GLU A 70 -1.73 -18.28 4.13
C GLU A 70 -1.22 -18.26 5.59
N ALA A 71 -0.47 -17.22 5.97
CA ALA A 71 -0.02 -16.99 7.34
C ALA A 71 -1.14 -16.50 8.29
N GLY A 72 -2.37 -16.28 7.80
CA GLY A 72 -3.51 -15.82 8.61
C GLY A 72 -3.50 -14.31 8.91
N TYR A 73 -2.66 -13.53 8.22
CA TYR A 73 -2.68 -12.07 8.29
C TYR A 73 -3.86 -11.52 7.45
N PRO A 74 -4.58 -10.48 7.92
CA PRO A 74 -5.83 -10.05 7.30
C PRO A 74 -5.55 -9.20 6.06
N VAL A 75 -5.54 -9.85 4.90
CA VAL A 75 -5.39 -9.22 3.57
C VAL A 75 -6.51 -9.68 2.62
N PRO A 76 -6.84 -8.87 1.59
CA PRO A 76 -7.74 -9.29 0.53
C PRO A 76 -7.27 -10.59 -0.14
N GLU A 77 -8.20 -11.49 -0.44
CA GLU A 77 -7.89 -12.65 -1.27
C GLU A 77 -7.48 -12.21 -2.68
N VAL A 78 -6.41 -12.80 -3.21
CA VAL A 78 -5.99 -12.58 -4.60
C VAL A 78 -6.48 -13.73 -5.48
N PHE A 79 -7.48 -13.45 -6.31
CA PHE A 79 -8.03 -14.42 -7.26
C PHE A 79 -7.10 -14.62 -8.46
N GLY A 80 -6.32 -13.62 -8.84
CA GLY A 80 -5.30 -13.73 -9.88
C GLY A 80 -5.05 -12.43 -10.63
N VAL A 81 -4.33 -12.53 -11.74
CA VAL A 81 -4.10 -11.43 -12.68
C VAL A 81 -4.74 -11.80 -14.01
N SER A 82 -5.55 -10.91 -14.57
CA SER A 82 -6.21 -11.09 -15.87
C SER A 82 -6.12 -9.80 -16.68
N ASP A 83 -5.73 -9.89 -17.95
CA ASP A 83 -5.58 -8.73 -18.85
C ASP A 83 -4.67 -7.61 -18.32
N GLY A 84 -3.71 -7.96 -17.45
CA GLY A 84 -2.82 -7.02 -16.78
C GLY A 84 -3.42 -6.31 -15.57
N ASP A 85 -4.59 -6.74 -15.09
CA ASP A 85 -5.25 -6.22 -13.89
C ASP A 85 -5.23 -7.25 -12.75
N LEU A 86 -5.09 -6.78 -11.52
CA LEU A 86 -5.15 -7.62 -10.31
C LEU A 86 -6.62 -7.79 -9.89
N ILE A 87 -7.08 -9.04 -9.83
CA ILE A 87 -8.42 -9.39 -9.33
C ILE A 87 -8.31 -9.85 -7.89
N MET A 88 -9.00 -9.16 -6.99
CA MET A 88 -8.93 -9.43 -5.55
C MET A 88 -10.28 -9.25 -4.84
N GLU A 89 -10.36 -9.71 -3.59
CA GLU A 89 -11.53 -9.58 -2.70
C GLU A 89 -11.96 -8.12 -2.63
N ARG A 90 -13.26 -7.89 -2.87
CA ARG A 90 -13.91 -6.61 -2.59
C ARG A 90 -14.13 -6.51 -1.09
N LEU A 91 -13.48 -5.54 -0.46
CA LEU A 91 -13.71 -5.27 0.95
C LEU A 91 -14.96 -4.40 1.10
N THR A 92 -15.90 -4.86 1.94
CA THR A 92 -17.09 -4.10 2.35
C THR A 92 -16.88 -3.63 3.77
N GLY A 93 -16.88 -2.31 3.97
CA GLY A 93 -16.55 -1.69 5.25
C GLY A 93 -16.29 -0.20 5.12
N GLU A 94 -15.87 0.41 6.22
CA GLU A 94 -15.44 1.81 6.26
C GLU A 94 -13.90 1.87 6.37
N PRO A 95 -13.19 2.71 5.59
CA PRO A 95 -11.77 2.93 5.81
C PRO A 95 -11.51 3.45 7.23
N MET A 96 -10.50 2.93 7.93
CA MET A 96 -10.19 3.36 9.31
C MET A 96 -9.93 4.88 9.38
N MET A 97 -9.34 5.46 8.33
CA MET A 97 -9.19 6.92 8.20
C MET A 97 -10.55 7.64 8.26
N ALA A 98 -11.58 7.15 7.57
CA ALA A 98 -12.90 7.78 7.58
C ALA A 98 -13.55 7.68 8.98
N ALA A 99 -13.46 6.51 9.61
CA ALA A 99 -13.93 6.31 10.99
C ALA A 99 -13.24 7.26 11.97
N MET A 100 -11.92 7.45 11.83
CA MET A 100 -11.14 8.36 12.66
C MET A 100 -11.55 9.84 12.47
N LEU A 101 -11.82 10.24 11.22
CA LEU A 101 -12.24 11.61 10.89
C LEU A 101 -13.70 11.91 11.26
N ALA A 102 -14.55 10.89 11.34
CA ALA A 102 -15.92 11.03 11.86
C ALA A 102 -15.97 11.33 13.38
N GLY A 103 -14.81 11.29 14.06
CA GLY A 103 -14.65 11.48 15.49
C GLY A 103 -14.42 10.15 16.23
N GLY A 104 -14.39 10.18 17.56
CA GLY A 104 -14.23 8.97 18.38
C GLY A 104 -12.97 8.99 19.23
N ASP A 105 -12.28 7.86 19.27
CA ASP A 105 -11.11 7.63 20.13
C ASP A 105 -9.84 7.45 19.28
N PRO A 106 -9.09 8.53 18.96
CA PRO A 106 -7.87 8.43 18.17
C PRO A 106 -6.81 7.53 18.81
N ALA A 107 -6.71 7.51 20.15
CA ALA A 107 -5.76 6.65 20.85
C ALA A 107 -6.13 5.17 20.67
N GLY A 108 -7.42 4.83 20.76
CA GLY A 108 -7.93 3.50 20.45
C GLY A 108 -7.65 3.06 19.01
N HIS A 109 -7.79 3.96 18.03
CA HIS A 109 -7.41 3.69 16.64
C HIS A 109 -5.90 3.47 16.50
N GLY A 110 -5.08 4.23 17.24
CA GLY A 110 -3.63 4.05 17.30
C GLY A 110 -3.26 2.67 17.82
N ALA A 111 -3.87 2.24 18.92
CA ALA A 111 -3.68 0.91 19.47
C ALA A 111 -4.14 -0.21 18.52
N ALA A 112 -5.26 -0.02 17.81
CA ALA A 112 -5.73 -0.96 16.81
C ALA A 112 -4.77 -1.08 15.61
N LEU A 113 -4.18 0.05 15.18
CA LEU A 113 -3.16 0.07 14.13
C LEU A 113 -1.88 -0.63 14.59
N ALA A 114 -1.44 -0.42 15.84
CA ALA A 114 -0.29 -1.11 16.41
C ALA A 114 -0.51 -2.63 16.48
N ALA A 115 -1.72 -3.07 16.83
CA ALA A 115 -2.05 -4.50 16.82
C ALA A 115 -1.95 -5.13 15.42
N LEU A 116 -2.20 -4.38 14.35
CA LEU A 116 -1.96 -4.85 12.97
C LEU A 116 -0.45 -4.95 12.67
N HIS A 117 0.32 -3.94 13.05
CA HIS A 117 1.79 -3.96 12.95
C HIS A 117 2.40 -5.15 13.69
N ASN A 118 2.10 -5.34 14.97
CA ASN A 118 2.65 -6.44 15.77
C ASN A 118 2.30 -7.81 15.17
N ARG A 119 1.08 -7.98 14.66
CA ARG A 119 0.66 -9.21 13.96
C ARG A 119 1.42 -9.42 12.65
N LEU A 120 1.72 -8.36 11.91
CA LEU A 120 2.49 -8.44 10.67
C LEU A 120 3.94 -8.81 10.97
N HIS A 121 4.53 -8.16 11.96
CA HIS A 121 5.93 -8.33 12.34
C HIS A 121 6.21 -9.70 12.97
N ALA A 122 5.18 -10.37 13.47
CA ALA A 122 5.25 -11.78 13.88
C ALA A 122 5.32 -12.77 12.69
N VAL A 123 5.03 -12.33 11.46
CA VAL A 123 5.17 -13.16 10.26
C VAL A 123 6.60 -13.04 9.72
N PRO A 124 7.39 -14.13 9.69
CA PRO A 124 8.73 -14.09 9.13
C PRO A 124 8.68 -13.76 7.64
N ALA A 125 9.66 -13.01 7.14
CA ALA A 125 9.80 -12.80 5.71
C ALA A 125 10.11 -14.13 5.01
N PRO A 126 9.46 -14.42 3.87
CA PRO A 126 9.84 -15.57 3.06
C PRO A 126 11.18 -15.29 2.36
N GLU A 127 11.95 -16.34 2.07
CA GLU A 127 13.30 -16.25 1.49
C GLU A 127 13.41 -15.32 0.27
N TRP A 128 12.38 -15.32 -0.58
CA TRP A 128 12.33 -14.50 -1.79
C TRP A 128 12.11 -13.00 -1.56
N LEU A 129 11.66 -12.61 -0.36
CA LEU A 129 11.47 -11.22 0.05
C LEU A 129 12.72 -10.68 0.76
N GLY A 130 13.40 -11.54 1.52
CA GLY A 130 14.64 -11.21 2.23
C GLY A 130 14.65 -11.75 3.66
N GLU A 131 15.51 -11.18 4.50
CA GLU A 131 15.66 -11.56 5.92
C GLU A 131 14.89 -10.61 6.84
N GLY A 132 14.44 -11.13 7.99
CA GLY A 132 13.70 -10.36 9.00
C GLY A 132 12.19 -10.63 8.97
N ALA A 133 11.39 -9.61 9.29
CA ALA A 133 9.94 -9.66 9.24
C ALA A 133 9.42 -9.08 7.93
N VAL A 134 8.16 -9.38 7.59
CA VAL A 134 7.46 -8.64 6.53
C VAL A 134 7.18 -7.22 7.02
N LEU A 135 7.57 -6.22 6.23
CA LEU A 135 7.27 -4.80 6.45
C LEU A 135 6.26 -4.33 5.41
N HIS A 136 5.33 -3.45 5.80
CA HIS A 136 4.40 -2.83 4.86
C HIS A 136 4.94 -1.54 4.23
N LEU A 137 5.59 -0.69 5.03
CA LEU A 137 6.15 0.62 4.65
C LEU A 137 5.14 1.63 4.06
N ASP A 138 3.87 1.44 4.43
CA ASP A 138 2.78 2.41 4.21
C ASP A 138 1.54 2.00 5.05
N LEU A 139 1.73 1.35 6.20
CA LEU A 139 0.61 0.85 7.01
C LEU A 139 0.08 1.95 7.94
N HIS A 140 -0.85 2.74 7.40
CA HIS A 140 -1.54 3.81 8.10
C HIS A 140 -3.06 3.62 8.01
N PRO A 141 -3.90 4.40 8.75
CA PRO A 141 -5.35 4.22 8.77
C PRO A 141 -6.04 4.30 7.39
N GLY A 142 -5.38 4.88 6.39
CA GLY A 142 -5.92 4.96 5.03
C GLY A 142 -5.82 3.63 4.26
N ASN A 143 -4.91 2.74 4.67
CA ASN A 143 -4.68 1.42 4.07
C ASN A 143 -5.29 0.29 4.92
N VAL A 144 -6.26 0.63 5.77
CA VAL A 144 -7.02 -0.33 6.59
C VAL A 144 -8.51 -0.16 6.35
N MET A 145 -9.19 -1.24 5.99
CA MET A 145 -10.64 -1.31 5.90
C MET A 145 -11.21 -1.96 7.16
N LEU A 146 -12.15 -1.31 7.83
CA LEU A 146 -12.91 -1.87 8.94
C LEU A 146 -14.09 -2.66 8.38
N THR A 147 -13.97 -4.00 8.39
CA THR A 147 -15.01 -4.91 7.87
C THR A 147 -15.72 -5.63 9.03
N ASP A 148 -16.84 -6.30 8.73
CA ASP A 148 -17.55 -7.17 9.69
C ASP A 148 -16.67 -8.30 10.24
N ARG A 149 -15.59 -8.66 9.53
CA ARG A 149 -14.61 -9.68 9.94
C ARG A 149 -13.43 -9.12 10.73
N GLY A 150 -13.46 -7.83 11.03
CA GLY A 150 -12.36 -7.07 11.60
C GLY A 150 -11.56 -6.27 10.56
N PRO A 151 -10.48 -5.60 10.99
CA PRO A 151 -9.66 -4.78 10.12
C PRO A 151 -8.91 -5.62 9.07
N VAL A 152 -8.90 -5.16 7.83
CA VAL A 152 -8.19 -5.78 6.70
C VAL A 152 -7.24 -4.76 6.07
N VAL A 153 -5.98 -5.16 5.90
CA VAL A 153 -4.92 -4.31 5.37
C VAL A 153 -4.76 -4.51 3.87
N PHE A 154 -4.70 -3.41 3.14
CA PHE A 154 -4.53 -3.40 1.69
C PHE A 154 -3.39 -2.46 1.27
N ASP A 155 -3.09 -2.44 -0.02
CA ASP A 155 -2.00 -1.68 -0.62
C ASP A 155 -0.57 -2.15 -0.30
N TRP A 156 -0.29 -3.41 -0.65
CA TRP A 156 0.98 -4.10 -0.38
C TRP A 156 2.10 -3.80 -1.39
N SER A 157 1.99 -2.73 -2.17
CA SER A 157 2.92 -2.43 -3.27
C SER A 157 4.34 -2.08 -2.79
N ASN A 158 4.50 -1.66 -1.53
CA ASN A 158 5.78 -1.25 -0.93
C ASN A 158 6.40 -2.35 -0.04
N ALA A 159 5.76 -3.51 0.06
CA ALA A 159 6.16 -4.54 1.01
C ALA A 159 7.56 -5.08 0.74
N THR A 160 8.35 -5.22 1.80
CA THR A 160 9.72 -5.74 1.79
C THR A 160 10.01 -6.52 3.07
N ALA A 161 11.18 -7.14 3.16
CA ALA A 161 11.67 -7.72 4.41
C ALA A 161 12.58 -6.72 5.15
N GLY A 162 12.59 -6.76 6.48
CA GLY A 162 13.54 -6.00 7.27
C GLY A 162 13.25 -5.98 8.77
N ASP A 163 13.80 -4.96 9.44
CA ASP A 163 13.58 -4.68 10.86
C ASP A 163 12.18 -4.06 11.07
N PRO A 164 11.30 -4.69 11.89
CA PRO A 164 10.00 -4.13 12.28
C PRO A 164 10.03 -2.68 12.74
N ALA A 165 11.10 -2.24 13.42
CA ALA A 165 11.25 -0.87 13.89
C ALA A 165 11.14 0.16 12.75
N LEU A 166 11.56 -0.21 11.53
CA LEU A 166 11.48 0.68 10.35
C LEU A 166 10.04 0.90 9.90
N ASP A 167 9.19 -0.12 9.97
CA ASP A 167 7.78 -0.04 9.57
C ASP A 167 6.95 0.79 10.57
N VAL A 168 7.27 0.66 11.87
CA VAL A 168 6.74 1.52 12.93
C VAL A 168 7.21 2.96 12.73
N ALA A 169 8.50 3.17 12.43
CA ALA A 169 9.06 4.50 12.21
C ALA A 169 8.45 5.18 10.97
N ASP A 170 8.32 4.51 9.83
CA ASP A 170 7.67 5.06 8.64
C ASP A 170 6.21 5.46 8.94
N THR A 171 5.48 4.63 9.69
CA THR A 171 4.11 4.95 10.12
C THR A 171 4.06 6.21 10.98
N VAL A 172 4.95 6.35 11.98
CA VAL A 172 5.04 7.57 12.80
C VAL A 172 5.37 8.79 11.94
N VAL A 173 6.31 8.65 11.02
CA VAL A 173 6.71 9.71 10.09
C VAL A 173 5.53 10.15 9.24
N LEU A 174 4.82 9.20 8.64
CA LEU A 174 3.64 9.44 7.83
C LEU A 174 2.55 10.15 8.64
N LEU A 175 2.16 9.62 9.79
CA LEU A 175 1.12 10.21 10.63
C LEU A 175 1.45 11.62 11.10
N ARG A 176 2.74 11.89 11.36
CA ARG A 176 3.20 13.19 11.84
C ARG A 176 3.21 14.26 10.76
N VAL A 177 3.31 13.91 9.49
CA VAL A 177 3.36 14.89 8.39
C VAL A 177 2.15 14.87 7.47
N ALA A 178 1.34 13.82 7.49
CA ALA A 178 0.18 13.67 6.61
C ALA A 178 -0.77 14.86 6.71
N ALA A 179 -1.07 15.47 5.57
CA ALA A 179 -2.01 16.57 5.46
C ALA A 179 -2.89 16.38 4.20
N PRO A 180 -3.82 15.41 4.22
CA PRO A 180 -4.71 15.17 3.09
C PRO A 180 -5.54 16.43 2.79
N PRO A 181 -5.52 16.95 1.55
CA PRO A 181 -6.08 18.26 1.21
C PRO A 181 -7.61 18.32 1.34
N GLU A 182 -8.29 17.17 1.32
CA GLU A 182 -9.75 17.06 1.46
C GLU A 182 -10.24 17.10 2.91
N VAL A 183 -9.32 17.12 3.88
CA VAL A 183 -9.64 17.03 5.31
C VAL A 183 -9.28 18.35 6.01
N ASP A 184 -10.13 18.79 6.93
CA ASP A 184 -9.87 19.98 7.75
C ASP A 184 -8.56 19.79 8.56
N PRO A 185 -7.55 20.68 8.38
CA PRO A 185 -6.31 20.63 9.14
C PRO A 185 -6.52 20.59 10.66
N ALA A 186 -7.55 21.28 11.19
CA ALA A 186 -7.81 21.30 12.63
C ALA A 186 -8.22 19.91 13.16
N LEU A 187 -8.94 19.13 12.35
CA LEU A 187 -9.34 17.77 12.71
C LEU A 187 -8.14 16.83 12.71
N ILE A 188 -7.25 16.94 11.72
CA ILE A 188 -6.00 16.18 11.65
C ILE A 188 -5.13 16.51 12.87
N ASP A 189 -4.93 17.79 13.15
CA ASP A 189 -4.06 18.23 14.24
C ASP A 189 -4.59 17.79 15.61
N ALA A 190 -5.91 17.83 15.81
CA ALA A 190 -6.55 17.36 17.04
C ALA A 190 -6.42 15.83 17.25
N ALA A 191 -6.46 15.04 16.18
CA ALA A 191 -6.36 13.58 16.26
C ALA A 191 -4.91 13.06 16.28
N ARG A 192 -3.96 13.81 15.73
CA ARG A 192 -2.60 13.34 15.46
C ARG A 192 -1.84 12.88 16.71
N ALA A 193 -1.77 13.74 17.73
CA ALA A 193 -1.03 13.42 18.95
C ALA A 193 -1.58 12.17 19.66
N PRO A 194 -2.88 12.10 20.02
CA PRO A 194 -3.43 10.91 20.68
C PRO A 194 -3.34 9.64 19.80
N LEU A 195 -3.47 9.76 18.47
CA LEU A 195 -3.27 8.63 17.57
C LEU A 195 -1.85 8.07 17.63
N ILE A 196 -0.84 8.95 17.52
CA ILE A 196 0.57 8.54 17.57
C ILE A 196 0.92 8.00 18.96
N GLU A 197 0.43 8.63 20.04
CA GLU A 197 0.64 8.15 21.41
C GLU A 197 0.02 6.77 21.63
N GLY A 198 -1.22 6.55 21.19
CA GLY A 198 -1.88 5.25 21.27
C GLY A 198 -1.19 4.16 20.45
N PHE A 199 -0.66 4.52 19.28
CA PHE A 199 0.13 3.62 18.43
C PHE A 199 1.46 3.24 19.10
N LEU A 200 2.23 4.23 19.55
CA LEU A 200 3.52 4.01 20.21
C LEU A 200 3.40 3.26 21.55
N ALA A 201 2.30 3.47 22.27
CA ALA A 201 2.06 2.77 23.53
C ALA A 201 1.73 1.28 23.36
N ALA A 202 1.34 0.85 22.15
CA ALA A 202 0.86 -0.51 21.87
C ALA A 202 1.73 -1.29 20.88
N THR A 203 2.71 -0.67 20.23
CA THR A 203 3.66 -1.35 19.34
C THR A 203 4.71 -2.14 20.14
N ASP A 204 5.13 -3.29 19.61
CA ASP A 204 6.17 -4.13 20.21
C ASP A 204 7.61 -3.66 19.85
N HIS A 205 7.73 -2.69 18.94
CA HIS A 205 9.01 -2.25 18.40
C HIS A 205 9.24 -0.75 18.59
N ASP A 206 10.41 -0.39 19.11
CA ASP A 206 10.84 0.99 19.30
C ASP A 206 11.34 1.60 17.98
N PRO A 207 10.67 2.64 17.44
CA PRO A 207 11.09 3.29 16.20
C PRO A 207 12.25 4.27 16.39
N GLU A 208 12.56 4.69 17.62
CA GLU A 208 13.52 5.77 17.90
C GLU A 208 14.90 5.55 17.24
N PRO A 209 15.50 4.33 17.28
CA PRO A 209 16.82 4.09 16.69
C PRO A 209 16.89 4.29 15.18
N VAL A 210 15.77 4.11 14.47
CA VAL A 210 15.70 4.15 13.00
C VAL A 210 14.89 5.33 12.46
N LEU A 211 14.37 6.18 13.34
CA LEU A 211 13.52 7.31 12.98
C LEU A 211 14.18 8.26 11.95
N ARG A 212 15.48 8.54 12.13
CA ARG A 212 16.24 9.36 11.17
C ARG A 212 16.36 8.71 9.79
N VAL A 213 16.43 7.38 9.73
CA VAL A 213 16.45 6.62 8.47
C VAL A 213 15.09 6.74 7.79
N ALA A 214 14.00 6.47 8.52
CA ALA A 214 12.64 6.59 8.00
C ALA A 214 12.32 8.00 7.47
N ILE A 215 12.72 9.07 8.16
CA ILE A 215 12.54 10.45 7.68
C ILE A 215 13.29 10.68 6.36
N ARG A 216 14.51 10.18 6.22
CA ARG A 216 15.32 10.33 5.00
C ARG A 216 14.75 9.54 3.83
N GLU A 217 14.30 8.31 4.07
CA GLU A 217 13.62 7.50 3.06
C GLU A 217 12.33 8.15 2.59
N ARG A 218 11.54 8.69 3.52
CA ARG A 218 10.34 9.46 3.20
C ARG A 218 10.68 10.69 2.37
N LEU A 219 11.71 11.45 2.72
CA LEU A 219 12.17 12.61 1.92
C LEU A 219 12.63 12.25 0.50
N ALA A 220 13.08 11.02 0.27
CA ALA A 220 13.46 10.52 -1.05
C ALA A 220 12.24 10.07 -1.90
N ASN A 221 11.08 9.90 -1.28
CA ASN A 221 9.86 9.51 -1.97
C ASN A 221 9.34 10.68 -2.85
N PRO A 222 9.22 10.48 -4.18
CA PRO A 222 8.87 11.55 -5.12
C PRO A 222 7.44 12.08 -4.94
N TYR A 223 6.61 11.40 -4.16
CA TYR A 223 5.22 11.74 -3.92
C TYR A 223 5.00 12.54 -2.64
N VAL A 224 6.05 12.81 -1.87
CA VAL A 224 5.96 13.70 -0.70
C VAL A 224 5.76 15.13 -1.17
N THR A 225 4.71 15.77 -0.66
CA THR A 225 4.39 17.15 -1.02
C THR A 225 5.48 18.11 -0.53
N ALA A 226 5.54 19.31 -1.13
CA ALA A 226 6.48 20.34 -0.67
C ALA A 226 6.24 20.74 0.80
N ALA A 227 4.98 20.68 1.27
CA ALA A 227 4.64 20.98 2.66
C ALA A 227 5.11 19.89 3.63
N GLU A 228 4.89 18.62 3.29
CA GLU A 228 5.40 17.48 4.06
C GLU A 228 6.94 17.48 4.07
N SER A 229 7.57 17.72 2.91
CA SER A 229 9.03 17.81 2.80
C SER A 229 9.63 18.89 3.69
N ARG A 230 8.94 20.04 3.88
CA ARG A 230 9.39 21.07 4.83
C ARG A 230 9.30 20.57 6.27
N ARG A 231 8.13 20.05 6.68
CA ARG A 231 7.93 19.48 8.02
C ARG A 231 8.95 18.39 8.37
N LEU A 232 9.27 17.51 7.41
CA LEU A 232 10.26 16.45 7.60
C LEU A 232 11.69 17.01 7.79
N ARG A 233 12.07 18.04 7.03
CA ARG A 233 13.40 18.67 7.18
C ARG A 233 13.52 19.43 8.50
N ASP A 234 12.47 20.15 8.89
CA ASP A 234 12.41 20.87 10.16
C ASP A 234 12.55 19.88 11.32
N TRP A 235 11.78 18.79 11.30
CA TRP A 235 11.87 17.74 12.31
C TRP A 235 13.23 17.04 12.32
N LEU A 236 13.82 16.75 11.16
CA LEU A 236 15.14 16.14 11.09
C LEU A 236 16.22 17.04 11.75
N ALA A 237 16.11 18.36 11.60
CA ALA A 237 17.02 19.32 12.23
C ALA A 237 16.83 19.44 13.75
N GLU A 238 15.64 19.17 14.27
CA GLU A 238 15.37 19.12 15.72
C GLU A 238 15.96 17.87 16.39
N LEU A 239 16.23 16.83 15.62
CA LEU A 239 16.83 15.59 16.12
C LEU A 239 18.36 15.69 16.27
N ASP A 240 19.01 16.71 15.69
CA ASP A 240 20.48 16.93 15.72
C ASP A 240 20.94 17.77 16.91
#